data_AF-A0A2K6ECM1-F1
#
_entry.id   AF-A0A2K6ECM1-F1
#
_cell.length_a   1.000
_cell.length_b   1.000
_cell.length_c   1.000
_cell.angle_alpha   90.00
_cell.angle_beta   90.00
_cell.angle_gamma   90.00
#
_symmetry.space_group_name_H-M   'P 1'
#
loop_
_entity.id
_entity.type
_entity.pdbx_description
1 polymer ?
#
loop_
_entity_poly.entity_id
_entity_poly.type
_entity_poly.pdbx_seq_one_letter_code
_entity_poly.pdbx_strand_id
1 'polypeptide(L)'
;MVTDQFGMIGLLTFIRAAETDPGMVHLALGSDLTTLGLNLNSPENLYPKFASPWASSPCRPQDIDFHVPSEYLTNIHIRDKLAAIKLGRYGEDLLFYLYYMNGGDVLQLLAAVELFNRDWRYHKEERVWITRAPGMEPTMKTNTYERGTYYFFDCLNWRKVAKEFHLEYDKLEERPHLPSTFNYNPAQQAF
;
A
#
# COMPACT_ATOMS: atom_id res chain seq x y z
N MET A 1 32.03 -27.15 -45.17
CA MET A 1 31.40 -25.82 -45.35
C MET A 1 29.92 -26.02 -45.03
N VAL A 2 29.38 -25.66 -43.88
CA VAL A 2 29.42 -24.36 -43.21
C VAL A 2 29.56 -24.59 -41.70
N THR A 3 30.77 -24.49 -41.18
CA THR A 3 31.09 -24.53 -39.74
C THR A 3 31.35 -23.11 -39.24
N ASP A 4 30.53 -22.17 -39.70
CA ASP A 4 30.71 -20.78 -39.32
C ASP A 4 29.83 -20.50 -38.11
N GLN A 5 30.48 -20.44 -36.94
CA GLN A 5 29.86 -20.08 -35.67
C GLN A 5 29.26 -18.67 -35.69
N PHE A 6 29.62 -17.85 -36.68
CA PHE A 6 29.08 -16.50 -36.89
C PHE A 6 28.04 -16.43 -38.03
N GLY A 7 27.68 -17.58 -38.63
CA GLY A 7 26.63 -17.66 -39.66
C GLY A 7 25.25 -18.01 -39.10
N MET A 8 24.26 -18.19 -39.99
CA MET A 8 22.87 -18.52 -39.62
C MET A 8 22.74 -19.82 -38.80
N ILE A 9 23.67 -20.77 -38.98
CA ILE A 9 23.74 -22.00 -38.19
C ILE A 9 24.13 -21.69 -36.75
N GLY A 10 25.11 -20.80 -36.54
CA GLY A 10 25.50 -20.32 -35.21
C GLY A 10 24.37 -19.59 -34.49
N LEU A 11 23.61 -18.74 -35.20
CA LEU A 11 22.42 -18.08 -34.66
C LEU A 11 21.35 -19.09 -34.23
N LEU A 12 21.09 -20.11 -35.04
CA LEU A 12 20.11 -21.16 -34.70
C LEU A 12 20.55 -21.96 -33.47
N THR A 13 21.84 -22.28 -33.36
CA THR A 13 22.41 -22.92 -32.16
C THR A 13 22.27 -22.01 -30.94
N PHE A 14 22.45 -20.70 -31.11
CA PHE A 14 22.31 -19.70 -30.05
C PHE A 14 20.86 -19.55 -29.57
N ILE A 15 19.88 -19.51 -30.47
CA ILE A 15 18.44 -19.46 -30.11
C ILE A 15 18.02 -20.73 -29.36
N ARG A 16 18.48 -21.91 -29.80
CA ARG A 16 18.20 -23.18 -29.09
C ARG A 16 18.87 -23.25 -27.72
N ALA A 17 20.08 -22.70 -27.58
CA ALA A 17 20.76 -22.58 -26.29
C ALA A 17 20.04 -21.60 -25.36
N ALA A 18 19.45 -20.53 -25.91
CA ALA A 18 18.64 -19.59 -25.17
C ALA A 18 17.35 -20.23 -24.62
N GLU A 19 16.75 -21.22 -25.28
CA GLU A 19 15.63 -21.98 -24.71
C GLU A 19 15.99 -22.70 -23.40
N THR A 20 17.27 -23.00 -23.17
CA THR A 20 17.76 -23.72 -21.97
C THR A 20 18.40 -22.83 -20.90
N ASP A 21 18.88 -21.64 -21.26
CA ASP A 21 19.54 -20.72 -20.32
C ASP A 21 18.84 -19.34 -20.29
N PRO A 22 18.18 -18.97 -19.17
CA PRO A 22 17.51 -17.69 -19.01
C PRO A 22 18.41 -16.47 -19.26
N GLY A 23 19.72 -16.57 -19.00
CA GLY A 23 20.67 -15.49 -19.24
C GLY A 23 20.93 -15.22 -20.72
N MET A 24 20.82 -16.25 -21.57
CA MET A 24 21.00 -16.15 -23.02
C MET A 24 19.72 -15.73 -23.75
N VAL A 25 18.53 -15.96 -23.16
CA VAL A 25 17.23 -15.49 -23.68
C VAL A 25 17.24 -13.99 -23.92
N HIS A 26 17.72 -13.21 -22.96
CA HIS A 26 17.75 -11.75 -23.06
C HIS A 26 18.61 -11.25 -24.23
N LEU A 27 19.68 -11.96 -24.59
CA LEU A 27 20.57 -11.58 -25.69
C LEU A 27 20.07 -12.07 -27.05
N ALA A 28 19.44 -13.25 -27.10
CA ALA A 28 18.97 -13.89 -28.33
C ALA A 28 17.57 -13.44 -28.78
N LEU A 29 16.62 -13.45 -27.84
CA LEU A 29 15.20 -13.23 -28.08
C LEU A 29 14.73 -11.86 -27.57
N GLY A 30 15.52 -11.23 -26.69
CA GLY A 30 15.20 -9.95 -26.09
C GLY A 30 14.37 -10.08 -24.82
N SER A 31 13.92 -8.93 -24.30
CA SER A 31 13.04 -8.85 -23.13
C SER A 31 11.61 -8.53 -23.58
N ASP A 32 10.64 -9.24 -23.03
CA ASP A 32 9.23 -8.86 -23.21
C ASP A 32 8.95 -7.54 -22.50
N LEU A 33 8.67 -6.49 -23.27
CA LEU A 33 8.42 -5.14 -22.74
C LEU A 33 7.13 -5.04 -21.92
N THR A 34 6.19 -5.99 -22.08
CA THR A 34 4.97 -6.02 -21.25
C THR A 34 5.27 -6.38 -19.80
N THR A 35 6.40 -7.07 -19.55
CA THR A 35 6.89 -7.38 -18.19
C THR A 35 7.44 -6.15 -17.46
N LEU A 36 7.69 -5.05 -18.16
CA LEU A 36 8.16 -3.79 -17.58
C LEU A 36 7.05 -2.98 -16.89
N GLY A 37 5.84 -3.54 -16.79
CA GLY A 37 4.70 -2.86 -16.17
C GLY A 37 4.16 -1.67 -16.98
N LEU A 38 4.55 -1.56 -18.25
CA LEU A 38 4.07 -0.55 -19.18
C LEU A 38 2.84 -1.07 -19.93
N ASN A 39 1.73 -0.34 -19.83
CA ASN A 39 0.54 -0.66 -20.61
C ASN A 39 0.70 -0.15 -22.05
N LEU A 40 1.37 -0.92 -22.91
CA LEU A 40 1.59 -0.55 -24.32
C LEU A 40 0.29 -0.49 -25.15
N ASN A 41 -0.83 -0.96 -24.60
CA ASN A 41 -2.15 -0.91 -25.23
C ASN A 41 -2.96 0.34 -24.82
N SER A 42 -2.44 1.23 -23.97
CA SER A 42 -3.18 2.41 -23.54
C SER A 42 -3.21 3.48 -24.64
N PRO A 43 -4.36 4.11 -24.92
CA PRO A 43 -4.43 5.26 -25.84
C PRO A 43 -3.84 6.54 -25.24
N GLU A 44 -3.51 6.54 -23.95
CA GLU A 44 -2.95 7.67 -23.20
C GLU A 44 -1.42 7.65 -23.17
N ASN A 45 -0.82 8.81 -22.90
CA ASN A 45 0.62 8.92 -22.71
C ASN A 45 1.09 8.16 -21.47
N LEU A 46 2.18 7.41 -21.61
CA LEU A 46 2.73 6.57 -20.52
C LEU A 46 3.68 7.34 -19.57
N TYR A 47 4.22 8.49 -19.99
CA TYR A 47 5.20 9.25 -19.21
C TYR A 47 4.72 9.70 -17.81
N PRO A 48 3.43 10.04 -17.55
CA PRO A 48 3.02 10.49 -16.22
C PRO A 48 3.09 9.39 -15.15
N LYS A 49 2.92 8.13 -15.56
CA LYS A 49 2.94 6.95 -14.68
C LYS A 49 4.31 6.28 -14.67
N PHE A 50 5.25 6.78 -15.47
CA PHE A 50 6.58 6.23 -15.63
C PHE A 50 7.49 6.73 -14.51
N ALA A 51 7.81 5.85 -13.56
CA ALA A 51 8.66 6.20 -12.41
C ALA A 51 10.14 6.32 -12.80
N SER A 52 10.70 5.30 -13.45
CA SER A 52 12.11 5.25 -13.87
C SER A 52 12.35 4.08 -14.82
N PRO A 53 13.36 4.14 -15.72
CA PRO A 53 13.77 3.00 -16.54
C PRO A 53 14.16 1.74 -15.74
N TRP A 54 14.52 1.89 -14.46
CA TRP A 54 14.88 0.78 -13.57
C TRP A 54 13.83 0.52 -12.49
N ALA A 55 12.71 1.24 -12.49
CA ALA A 55 11.66 1.00 -11.51
C ALA A 55 10.97 -0.32 -11.81
N SER A 56 10.87 -1.17 -10.79
CA SER A 56 10.12 -2.43 -10.83
C SER A 56 8.61 -2.24 -10.69
N SER A 57 8.14 -1.00 -10.50
CA SER A 57 6.72 -0.66 -10.31
C SER A 57 6.43 0.75 -10.86
N PRO A 58 5.18 1.02 -11.29
CA PRO A 58 4.77 2.33 -11.77
C PRO A 58 4.85 3.39 -10.66
N CYS A 59 4.81 4.66 -11.07
CA CYS A 59 4.87 5.80 -10.15
C CYS A 59 3.71 5.74 -9.14
N ARG A 60 3.98 6.05 -7.86
CA ARG A 60 2.92 6.13 -6.85
C ARG A 60 2.04 7.33 -7.17
N PRO A 61 0.72 7.28 -6.92
CA PRO A 61 -0.18 8.40 -7.22
C PRO A 61 0.27 9.75 -6.63
N GLN A 62 0.92 9.74 -5.47
CA GLN A 62 1.45 10.93 -4.80
C GLN A 62 2.69 11.56 -5.47
N ASP A 63 3.39 10.78 -6.29
CA ASP A 63 4.59 11.21 -7.01
C ASP A 63 4.25 11.62 -8.46
N ILE A 64 2.97 11.58 -8.85
CA ILE A 64 2.51 12.01 -10.18
C ILE A 64 2.09 13.47 -10.11
N ASP A 65 2.82 14.32 -10.83
CA ASP A 65 2.49 15.73 -10.93
C ASP A 65 1.27 15.94 -11.84
N PHE A 66 0.23 16.58 -11.28
CA PHE A 66 -0.89 17.10 -12.03
C PHE A 66 -0.95 18.62 -11.85
N HIS A 67 -1.26 19.35 -12.92
CA HIS A 67 -1.51 20.78 -12.82
C HIS A 67 -2.83 21.02 -12.08
N VAL A 68 -2.73 21.33 -10.79
CA VAL A 68 -3.87 21.69 -9.94
C VAL A 68 -4.11 23.20 -10.08
N PRO A 69 -5.32 23.64 -10.52
CA PRO A 69 -5.67 25.05 -10.56
C PRO A 69 -5.46 25.74 -9.20
N SER A 70 -5.02 27.00 -9.24
CA SER A 70 -4.71 27.80 -8.05
C SER A 70 -5.88 27.91 -7.06
N GLU A 71 -7.11 27.83 -7.56
CA GLU A 71 -8.35 27.88 -6.80
C GLU A 71 -8.50 26.69 -5.85
N TYR A 72 -7.94 25.53 -6.21
CA TYR A 72 -7.95 24.34 -5.35
C TYR A 72 -6.79 24.30 -4.35
N LEU A 73 -5.75 25.12 -4.54
CA LEU A 73 -4.61 25.29 -3.62
C LEU A 73 -4.96 26.18 -2.42
N THR A 74 -6.08 25.85 -1.78
CA THR A 74 -6.66 26.61 -0.68
C THR A 74 -5.79 26.61 0.56
N ASN A 75 -4.98 25.56 0.79
CA ASN A 75 -4.11 25.44 1.96
C ASN A 75 -3.24 26.69 2.15
N ILE A 76 -2.65 27.22 1.06
CA ILE A 76 -1.81 28.42 1.06
C ILE A 76 -2.53 29.64 1.68
N HIS A 77 -3.85 29.71 1.53
CA HIS A 77 -4.66 30.86 1.93
C HIS A 77 -5.33 30.71 3.31
N ILE A 78 -5.61 29.47 3.73
CA ILE A 78 -6.42 29.20 4.93
C ILE A 78 -5.73 28.36 6.00
N ARG A 79 -4.46 27.96 5.82
CA ARG A 79 -3.72 27.11 6.77
C ARG A 79 -3.83 27.61 8.20
N ASP A 80 -3.59 28.90 8.43
CA ASP A 80 -3.58 29.48 9.78
C ASP A 80 -4.99 29.62 10.39
N LYS A 81 -6.03 29.52 9.57
CA LYS A 81 -7.43 29.58 9.99
C LYS A 81 -8.07 28.20 10.14
N LEU A 82 -7.40 27.15 9.66
CA LEU A 82 -7.93 25.79 9.72
C LEU A 82 -7.81 25.25 11.14
N ALA A 83 -8.92 24.76 11.68
CA ALA A 83 -8.92 24.13 12.99
C ALA A 83 -7.96 22.94 13.02
N ALA A 84 -7.28 22.74 14.15
CA ALA A 84 -6.46 21.56 14.37
C ALA A 84 -7.26 20.28 14.08
N ILE A 85 -6.63 19.33 13.39
CA ILE A 85 -7.26 18.07 12.98
C ILE A 85 -7.73 17.33 14.24
N LYS A 86 -9.04 17.17 14.39
CA LYS A 86 -9.65 16.37 15.47
C LYS A 86 -10.08 15.03 14.91
N LEU A 87 -9.22 14.03 15.00
CA LEU A 87 -9.42 12.71 14.38
C LEU A 87 -10.70 11.99 14.85
N GLY A 88 -11.14 12.22 16.09
CA GLY A 88 -12.42 11.72 16.59
C GLY A 88 -13.67 12.13 15.78
N ARG A 89 -13.60 13.19 14.96
CA ARG A 89 -14.74 13.62 14.12
C ARG A 89 -14.82 12.93 12.76
N TYR A 90 -13.77 12.22 12.34
CA TYR A 90 -13.70 11.64 11.01
C TYR A 90 -14.21 10.20 10.99
N GLY A 91 -14.64 9.75 9.81
CA GLY A 91 -14.99 8.34 9.58
C GLY A 91 -13.78 7.41 9.70
N GLU A 92 -14.02 6.14 9.97
CA GLU A 92 -12.98 5.13 10.08
C GLU A 92 -12.18 4.94 8.77
N ASP A 93 -12.80 5.09 7.60
CA ASP A 93 -12.12 5.00 6.31
C ASP A 93 -10.97 6.02 6.21
N LEU A 94 -11.19 7.27 6.65
CA LEU A 94 -10.12 8.24 6.67
C LEU A 94 -9.02 7.86 7.67
N LEU A 95 -9.38 7.28 8.82
CA LEU A 95 -8.38 6.82 9.78
C LEU A 95 -7.53 5.68 9.18
N PHE A 96 -8.14 4.74 8.47
CA PHE A 96 -7.41 3.73 7.72
C PHE A 96 -6.51 4.34 6.66
N TYR A 97 -6.99 5.37 5.94
CA TYR A 97 -6.21 6.05 4.91
C TYR A 97 -4.95 6.67 5.51
N LEU A 98 -5.11 7.44 6.58
CA LEU A 98 -4.00 8.05 7.30
C LEU A 98 -3.02 7.00 7.86
N TYR A 99 -3.53 5.87 8.34
CA TYR A 99 -2.70 4.79 8.88
C TYR A 99 -1.83 4.11 7.80
N TYR A 100 -2.39 3.84 6.62
CA TYR A 100 -1.66 3.12 5.55
C TYR A 100 -0.83 4.04 4.64
N MET A 101 -1.21 5.31 4.48
CA MET A 101 -0.51 6.25 3.59
C MET A 101 0.65 6.99 4.28
N ASN A 102 0.50 7.32 5.57
CA ASN A 102 1.47 8.17 6.28
C ASN A 102 2.36 7.34 7.20
N GLY A 103 2.97 6.28 6.64
CA GLY A 103 3.85 5.38 7.38
C GLY A 103 5.02 6.11 8.04
N GLY A 104 5.19 5.92 9.35
CA GLY A 104 6.25 6.57 10.13
C GLY A 104 5.95 8.01 10.55
N ASP A 105 4.78 8.53 10.21
CA ASP A 105 4.34 9.86 10.61
C ASP A 105 3.40 9.80 11.83
N VAL A 106 3.27 10.94 12.48
CA VAL A 106 2.41 11.19 13.64
C VAL A 106 0.95 10.88 13.32
N LEU A 107 0.49 11.21 12.11
CA LEU A 107 -0.89 10.98 11.70
C LEU A 107 -1.24 9.49 11.70
N GLN A 108 -0.30 8.61 11.37
CA GLN A 108 -0.50 7.16 11.48
C GLN A 108 -0.73 6.75 12.94
N LEU A 109 0.08 7.26 13.87
CA LEU A 109 -0.05 6.94 15.29
C LEU A 109 -1.38 7.46 15.87
N LEU A 110 -1.76 8.70 15.55
CA LEU A 110 -3.02 9.27 16.01
C LEU A 110 -4.23 8.52 15.44
N ALA A 111 -4.18 8.13 14.16
CA ALA A 111 -5.21 7.29 13.55
C ALA A 111 -5.32 5.92 14.22
N ALA A 112 -4.19 5.30 14.57
CA ALA A 112 -4.16 4.03 15.29
C ALA A 112 -4.81 4.11 16.68
N VAL A 113 -4.57 5.21 17.42
CA VAL A 113 -5.21 5.45 18.73
C VAL A 113 -6.72 5.58 18.58
N GLU A 114 -7.19 6.34 17.59
CA GLU A 114 -8.63 6.53 17.34
C GLU A 114 -9.31 5.24 16.87
N LEU A 115 -8.66 4.46 16.00
CA LEU A 115 -9.14 3.13 15.63
C LEU A 115 -9.25 2.21 16.86
N PHE A 116 -8.23 2.21 17.73
CA PHE A 116 -8.26 1.45 18.97
C PHE A 116 -9.42 1.85 19.88
N ASN A 117 -9.68 3.14 20.04
CA ASN A 117 -10.81 3.67 20.81
C ASN A 117 -12.17 3.28 20.22
N ARG A 118 -12.23 2.92 18.94
CA ARG A 118 -13.42 2.43 18.21
C ARG A 118 -13.48 0.91 18.10
N ASP A 119 -12.84 0.20 19.03
CA ASP A 119 -12.81 -1.27 19.11
C ASP A 119 -12.18 -1.97 17.90
N TRP A 120 -11.36 -1.25 17.13
CA TRP A 120 -10.47 -1.89 16.15
C TRP A 120 -9.19 -2.34 16.84
N ARG A 121 -8.68 -3.50 16.46
CA ARG A 121 -7.40 -4.05 16.93
C ARG A 121 -6.55 -4.37 15.72
N TYR A 122 -5.26 -4.06 15.79
CA TYR A 122 -4.34 -4.36 14.71
C TYR A 122 -3.74 -5.75 14.92
N HIS A 123 -3.84 -6.62 13.92
CA HIS A 123 -3.29 -7.97 13.97
C HIS A 123 -1.86 -7.97 13.41
N LYS A 124 -0.87 -8.37 14.22
CA LYS A 124 0.56 -8.28 13.92
C LYS A 124 0.97 -9.08 12.67
N GLU A 125 0.44 -10.29 12.54
CA GLU A 125 0.83 -11.21 11.45
C GLU A 125 0.07 -10.93 10.14
N GLU A 126 -1.26 -10.88 10.20
CA GLU A 126 -2.11 -10.49 9.07
C GLU A 126 -1.91 -9.03 8.62
N ARG A 127 -1.32 -8.18 9.47
CA ARG A 127 -1.02 -6.75 9.21
C ARG A 127 -2.23 -5.91 8.83
N VAL A 128 -3.39 -6.24 9.41
CA VAL A 128 -4.68 -5.61 9.13
C VAL A 128 -5.41 -5.26 10.41
N TRP A 129 -6.29 -4.26 10.31
CA TRP A 129 -7.21 -3.90 11.37
C TRP A 129 -8.42 -4.82 11.35
N ILE A 130 -8.78 -5.33 12.53
CA ILE A 130 -9.92 -6.19 12.74
C ILE A 130 -10.82 -5.66 13.86
N THR A 131 -12.12 -5.91 13.75
CA THR A 131 -13.08 -5.63 14.82
C THR A 131 -14.16 -6.70 14.84
N ARG A 132 -14.82 -6.89 15.99
CA ARG A 132 -15.93 -7.83 16.10
C ARG A 132 -17.10 -7.35 15.24
N ALA A 133 -17.77 -8.27 14.56
CA ALA A 133 -18.98 -7.92 13.86
C ALA A 133 -20.06 -7.48 14.88
N PRO A 134 -20.75 -6.35 14.66
CA PRO A 134 -21.71 -5.81 15.60
C PRO A 134 -22.88 -6.78 15.76
N GLY A 135 -23.25 -7.08 17.00
CA GLY A 135 -24.34 -8.01 17.32
C GLY A 135 -24.00 -9.50 17.18
N MET A 136 -22.74 -9.85 16.86
CA MET A 136 -22.27 -11.25 16.87
C MET A 136 -21.25 -11.46 17.98
N GLU A 137 -21.65 -12.18 19.03
CA GLU A 137 -20.71 -12.59 20.07
C GLU A 137 -19.77 -13.70 19.57
N PRO A 138 -18.54 -13.79 20.08
CA PRO A 138 -17.63 -14.89 19.77
C PRO A 138 -18.28 -16.24 20.13
N THR A 139 -18.21 -17.20 19.22
CA THR A 139 -18.71 -18.57 19.44
C THR A 139 -17.92 -19.31 20.50
N MET A 140 -16.62 -19.00 20.63
CA MET A 140 -15.77 -19.47 21.70
C MET A 140 -14.91 -18.32 22.22
N LYS A 141 -14.78 -18.22 23.53
CA LYS A 141 -13.92 -17.24 24.18
C LYS A 141 -13.17 -17.93 25.32
N THR A 142 -11.85 -17.84 25.29
CA THR A 142 -10.96 -18.33 26.33
C THR A 142 -10.12 -17.17 26.87
N ASN A 143 -9.16 -17.45 27.76
CA ASN A 143 -8.23 -16.42 28.25
C ASN A 143 -7.13 -16.08 27.23
N THR A 144 -6.88 -16.94 26.25
CA THR A 144 -5.76 -16.78 25.29
C THR A 144 -6.22 -16.49 23.86
N TYR A 145 -7.41 -16.96 23.49
CA TYR A 145 -7.98 -16.75 22.17
C TYR A 145 -9.51 -16.64 22.20
N GLU A 146 -10.06 -16.13 21.11
CA GLU A 146 -11.47 -16.19 20.78
C GLU A 146 -11.71 -16.64 19.34
N ARG A 147 -12.88 -17.19 19.07
CA ARG A 147 -13.33 -17.56 17.72
C ARG A 147 -14.70 -16.95 17.48
N GLY A 148 -14.89 -16.38 16.31
CA GLY A 148 -16.12 -15.68 15.96
C GLY A 148 -16.01 -15.01 14.59
N THR A 149 -16.99 -14.17 14.28
CA THR A 149 -17.03 -13.42 13.02
C THR A 149 -16.52 -11.99 13.24
N TYR A 150 -15.52 -11.61 12.46
CA TYR A 150 -14.85 -10.32 12.53
C TYR A 150 -14.92 -9.60 11.20
N TYR A 151 -14.92 -8.27 11.24
CA TYR A 151 -14.65 -7.45 10.08
C TYR A 151 -13.15 -7.18 9.96
N PHE A 152 -12.61 -7.48 8.80
CA PHE A 152 -11.26 -7.14 8.37
C PHE A 152 -11.35 -5.94 7.45
N PHE A 153 -10.52 -4.92 7.67
CA PHE A 153 -10.38 -3.84 6.70
C PHE A 153 -9.35 -4.22 5.63
N ASP A 154 -9.84 -4.50 4.42
CA ASP A 154 -9.03 -4.79 3.25
C ASP A 154 -8.61 -3.46 2.61
N CYS A 155 -7.36 -3.06 2.83
CA CYS A 155 -6.81 -1.81 2.31
C CYS A 155 -6.58 -1.81 0.80
N LEU A 156 -6.44 -2.98 0.17
CA LEU A 156 -6.23 -3.10 -1.28
C LEU A 156 -7.54 -2.87 -2.04
N ASN A 157 -8.64 -3.45 -1.54
CA ASN A 157 -9.97 -3.30 -2.14
C ASN A 157 -10.83 -2.21 -1.47
N TRP A 158 -10.28 -1.52 -0.47
CA TRP A 158 -10.93 -0.45 0.29
C TRP A 158 -12.32 -0.82 0.81
N ARG A 159 -12.42 -1.95 1.52
CA ARG A 159 -13.70 -2.47 2.02
C ARG A 159 -13.56 -3.27 3.30
N LYS A 160 -14.65 -3.36 4.06
CA LYS A 160 -14.76 -4.30 5.19
C LYS A 160 -15.21 -5.66 4.70
N VAL A 161 -14.49 -6.71 5.12
CA VAL A 161 -14.79 -8.09 4.77
C VAL A 161 -15.09 -8.87 6.04
N ALA A 162 -16.28 -9.46 6.14
CA ALA A 162 -16.62 -10.34 7.25
C ALA A 162 -15.95 -11.71 7.05
N LYS A 163 -15.28 -12.22 8.09
CA LYS A 163 -14.65 -13.54 8.10
C LYS A 163 -14.82 -14.21 9.46
N GLU A 164 -15.05 -15.51 9.46
CA GLU A 164 -14.81 -16.32 10.66
C GLU A 164 -13.30 -16.42 10.90
N PHE A 165 -12.88 -16.17 12.14
CA PHE A 165 -11.46 -16.13 12.46
C PHE A 165 -11.18 -16.70 13.86
N HIS A 166 -10.02 -17.34 13.99
CA HIS A 166 -9.45 -17.75 15.27
C HIS A 166 -8.46 -16.67 15.70
N LEU A 167 -8.85 -15.86 16.67
CA LEU A 167 -8.13 -14.68 17.10
C LEU A 167 -7.38 -14.95 18.40
N GLU A 168 -6.07 -15.07 18.31
CA GLU A 168 -5.17 -15.14 19.46
C GLU A 168 -4.87 -13.73 19.99
N TYR A 169 -5.03 -13.52 21.30
CA TYR A 169 -4.86 -12.18 21.89
C TYR A 169 -3.40 -11.68 21.83
N ASP A 170 -2.42 -12.57 21.88
CA ASP A 170 -0.99 -12.22 21.81
C ASP A 170 -0.58 -11.66 20.42
N LYS A 171 -1.34 -12.03 19.39
CA LYS A 171 -1.15 -11.55 18.01
C LYS A 171 -1.75 -10.18 17.76
N LEU A 172 -2.48 -9.62 18.72
CA LEU A 172 -3.00 -8.26 18.67
C LEU A 172 -1.97 -7.26 19.19
N GLU A 173 -1.90 -6.10 18.56
CA GLU A 173 -1.19 -4.97 19.12
C GLU A 173 -1.91 -4.40 20.35
N GLU A 174 -1.10 -3.92 21.28
CA GLU A 174 -1.57 -3.18 22.44
C GLU A 174 -2.03 -1.78 22.05
N ARG A 175 -2.55 -1.04 23.02
CA ARG A 175 -2.97 0.34 22.81
C ARG A 175 -1.76 1.18 22.36
N PRO A 176 -1.82 1.84 21.19
CA PRO A 176 -0.72 2.71 20.76
C PRO A 176 -0.53 3.86 21.75
N HIS A 177 0.72 4.13 22.14
CA HIS A 177 1.07 5.21 23.06
C HIS A 177 1.48 6.47 22.30
N LEU A 178 0.86 7.60 22.64
CA LEU A 178 1.29 8.91 22.16
C LEU A 178 2.46 9.41 23.04
N PRO A 179 3.56 9.91 22.45
CA PRO A 179 4.61 10.57 23.21
C PRO A 179 4.03 11.75 24.00
N SER A 180 4.36 11.86 25.29
CA SER A 180 3.78 12.87 26.19
C SER A 180 4.09 14.32 25.82
N THR A 181 5.09 14.55 24.96
CA THR A 181 5.54 15.88 24.51
C THR A 181 4.88 16.34 23.21
N PHE A 182 3.86 15.63 22.73
CA PHE A 182 3.39 15.79 21.37
C PHE A 182 2.30 16.87 21.23
N ASN A 183 2.72 18.11 20.96
CA ASN A 183 1.84 19.14 20.39
C ASN A 183 1.89 19.04 18.87
N TYR A 184 0.87 18.43 18.26
CA TYR A 184 0.75 18.43 16.79
C TYR A 184 0.54 19.87 16.32
N ASN A 185 1.60 20.51 15.82
CA ASN A 185 1.47 21.77 15.12
C ASN A 185 1.53 21.50 13.61
N PRO A 186 0.40 21.53 12.88
CA PRO A 186 0.40 21.35 11.43
C PRO A 186 1.21 22.43 10.69
N ALA A 187 1.72 23.45 11.38
CA ALA A 187 2.65 24.45 10.86
C ALA A 187 4.09 23.92 10.64
N GLN A 188 4.53 22.87 11.33
CA GLN A 188 5.96 22.52 11.45
C GLN A 188 6.50 21.51 10.41
N GLN A 189 5.66 20.92 9.55
CA GLN A 189 6.07 19.87 8.59
C GLN A 189 6.45 20.37 7.18
N ALA A 190 6.71 21.66 6.97
CA ALA A 190 7.14 22.14 5.65
C ALA A 190 8.67 22.25 5.56
N PHE A 191 9.30 21.27 4.90
CA PHE A 191 10.46 21.47 4.02
C PHE A 191 10.01 21.16 2.60
#